data_AF-A0A3C0DKM7-F1
#
_entry.id   AF-A0A3C0DKM7-F1
#
_cell.length_a   1.000
_cell.length_b   1.000
_cell.length_c   1.000
_cell.angle_alpha   90.00
_cell.angle_beta   90.00
_cell.angle_gamma   90.00
#
_symmetry.space_group_name_H-M   'P 1'
#
loop_
_entity.id
_entity.type
_entity.pdbx_description
1 polymer ?
#
loop_
_entity_poly.entity_id
_entity_poly.type
_entity_poly.pdbx_seq_one_letter_code
_entity_poly.pdbx_strand_id
1 'polypeptide(L)'
;HYWNPKQTMPLTSWESSIDQILAELSTTNDRRKRADLYQTLQVIIAEELPLIPLPVQNEIYAVRSRIKNAEKMPLYGGPASLLPSLWIGFSP
;
A
#
# COMPACT_ATOMS: atom_id res chain seq x y z
N HIS A 1 13.26 -1.98 -13.25
CA HIS A 1 12.21 -2.55 -12.37
C HIS A 1 12.61 -2.50 -10.89
N TYR A 2 11.69 -2.63 -9.92
CA TYR A 2 12.01 -2.54 -8.49
C TYR A 2 13.07 -3.58 -8.03
N TRP A 3 13.00 -4.80 -8.56
CA TRP A 3 13.95 -5.89 -8.28
C TRP A 3 15.26 -5.80 -9.06
N ASN A 4 15.32 -5.00 -10.14
CA ASN A 4 16.52 -4.78 -10.94
C ASN A 4 16.58 -3.31 -11.42
N PRO A 5 17.14 -2.40 -10.60
CA PRO A 5 17.01 -0.96 -10.82
C PRO A 5 17.64 -0.42 -12.11
N LYS A 6 18.69 -1.08 -12.63
CA LYS A 6 19.39 -0.63 -13.85
C LYS A 6 18.75 -1.14 -15.14
N GLN A 7 17.73 -1.99 -15.03
CA GLN A 7 17.02 -2.56 -16.16
C GLN A 7 16.01 -1.54 -16.73
N THR A 8 16.19 -1.20 -18.00
CA THR A 8 15.37 -0.21 -18.72
C THR A 8 14.19 -0.82 -19.47
N MET A 9 14.23 -2.13 -19.76
CA MET A 9 13.20 -2.87 -20.48
C MET A 9 12.96 -4.24 -19.84
N PRO A 10 11.75 -4.81 -19.91
CA PRO A 10 11.48 -6.16 -19.43
C PRO A 10 12.35 -7.17 -20.20
N LEU A 11 12.99 -8.07 -19.47
CA LEU A 11 13.83 -9.15 -19.97
C LEU A 11 13.05 -10.47 -20.04
N THR A 12 12.00 -10.62 -19.24
CA THR A 12 11.13 -11.80 -19.24
C THR A 12 9.68 -11.45 -19.61
N SER A 13 8.90 -12.47 -19.92
CA SER A 13 7.46 -12.33 -20.20
C SER A 13 6.69 -11.80 -19.00
N TRP A 14 6.97 -12.31 -17.79
CA TRP A 14 6.26 -11.89 -16.58
C TRP A 14 6.54 -10.42 -16.24
N GLU A 15 7.76 -9.93 -16.47
CA GLU A 15 8.11 -8.50 -16.27
C GLU A 15 7.29 -7.63 -17.23
N SER A 16 7.16 -8.04 -18.49
CA SER A 16 6.33 -7.33 -19.46
C SER A 16 4.85 -7.34 -19.08
N SER A 17 4.34 -8.44 -18.51
CA SER A 17 2.96 -8.51 -18.00
C SER A 17 2.73 -7.55 -16.82
N ILE A 18 3.69 -7.44 -15.90
CA ILE A 18 3.61 -6.46 -14.81
C ILE A 18 3.56 -5.04 -15.37
N ASP A 19 4.44 -4.71 -16.33
CA ASP A 19 4.48 -3.37 -16.94
C ASP A 19 3.13 -3.01 -17.61
N GLN A 20 2.52 -3.97 -18.31
CA GLN A 20 1.20 -3.80 -18.93
C GLN A 20 0.09 -3.59 -17.88
N ILE A 21 0.05 -4.42 -16.84
CA ILE A 21 -0.95 -4.31 -15.76
C ILE A 21 -0.80 -2.97 -15.02
N LEU A 22 0.42 -2.55 -14.71
CA LEU A 22 0.66 -1.27 -14.03
C LEU A 22 0.26 -0.08 -14.90
N ALA A 23 0.54 -0.14 -16.21
CA ALA A 23 0.07 0.87 -17.15
C ALA A 23 -1.47 0.95 -17.19
N GLU A 24 -2.16 -0.19 -17.23
CA GLU A 24 -3.62 -0.22 -17.21
C GLU A 24 -4.21 0.27 -15.86
N LEU A 25 -3.63 -0.15 -14.75
CA LEU A 25 -4.00 0.31 -13.40
C LEU A 25 -3.91 1.84 -13.27
N SER A 26 -2.92 2.47 -13.92
CA SER A 26 -2.71 3.92 -13.86
C SER A 26 -3.85 4.74 -14.46
N THR A 27 -4.64 4.14 -15.36
CA THR A 27 -5.75 4.80 -16.07
C THR A 27 -7.12 4.22 -15.71
N THR A 28 -7.18 3.10 -15.00
CA THR A 28 -8.43 2.45 -14.64
C THR A 28 -9.09 3.13 -13.44
N ASN A 29 -10.31 3.65 -13.64
CA ASN A 29 -11.14 4.25 -12.59
C ASN A 29 -12.15 3.26 -11.98
N ASP A 30 -12.58 2.24 -12.73
CA ASP A 30 -13.53 1.25 -12.23
C ASP A 30 -12.90 0.42 -11.10
N ARG A 31 -13.51 0.46 -9.93
CA ARG A 31 -12.97 -0.16 -8.72
C ARG A 31 -12.87 -1.68 -8.83
N ARG A 32 -13.84 -2.34 -9.46
CA ARG A 32 -13.84 -3.81 -9.58
C ARG A 32 -12.74 -4.23 -10.54
N LYS A 33 -12.66 -3.58 -11.69
CA LYS A 33 -11.60 -3.81 -12.67
C LYS A 33 -10.22 -3.59 -12.08
N ARG A 34 -10.02 -2.53 -11.28
CA ARG A 34 -8.76 -2.33 -10.55
C ARG A 34 -8.45 -3.48 -9.61
N ALA A 35 -9.43 -3.98 -8.87
CA ALA A 35 -9.23 -5.08 -7.93
C ALA A 35 -8.77 -6.36 -8.66
N ASP A 36 -9.39 -6.69 -9.79
CA ASP A 36 -9.03 -7.86 -10.60
C ASP A 36 -7.61 -7.75 -11.16
N LEU A 37 -7.22 -6.55 -11.63
CA LEU A 37 -5.86 -6.26 -12.08
C LEU A 37 -4.83 -6.41 -10.95
N TYR A 38 -5.13 -5.90 -9.75
CA TYR A 38 -4.24 -6.09 -8.59
C TYR A 38 -4.14 -7.55 -8.16
N GLN A 39 -5.23 -8.31 -8.22
CA GLN A 39 -5.20 -9.73 -7.88
C GLN A 39 -4.31 -10.52 -8.84
N THR A 40 -4.42 -10.23 -10.14
CA THR A 40 -3.54 -10.82 -11.16
C THR A 40 -2.08 -10.46 -10.92
N LEU A 41 -1.81 -9.18 -10.65
CA LEU A 41 -0.46 -8.69 -10.33
C LEU A 41 0.14 -9.41 -9.11
N GLN A 42 -0.66 -9.63 -8.06
CA GLN A 42 -0.22 -10.31 -6.84
C GLN A 42 0.16 -11.77 -7.08
N VAL A 43 -0.55 -12.48 -7.95
CA VAL A 43 -0.18 -13.86 -8.35
C VAL A 43 1.18 -13.87 -9.04
N ILE A 44 1.40 -13.00 -10.04
CA ILE A 44 2.69 -12.91 -10.74
C ILE A 44 3.82 -12.57 -9.76
N ILE A 45 3.59 -11.61 -8.86
CA ILE A 45 4.58 -11.25 -7.84
C ILE A 45 4.91 -12.44 -6.93
N ALA A 46 3.91 -13.22 -6.51
CA ALA A 46 4.12 -14.37 -5.64
C ALA A 46 4.88 -15.51 -6.32
N GLU A 47 4.70 -15.70 -7.63
CA GLU A 47 5.28 -16.80 -8.39
C GLU A 47 6.68 -16.48 -8.96
N GLU A 48 6.88 -15.25 -9.44
CA GLU A 48 8.04 -14.91 -10.30
C GLU A 48 9.02 -13.93 -9.66
N LEU A 49 8.59 -13.11 -8.70
CA LEU A 49 9.43 -12.04 -8.16
C LEU A 49 10.62 -12.66 -7.40
N PRO A 50 11.87 -12.27 -7.68
CA PRO A 50 13.05 -12.78 -6.98
C PRO A 50 13.24 -12.12 -5.60
N LEU A 51 12.14 -11.81 -4.91
CA LEU A 51 12.10 -11.15 -3.62
C LEU A 51 11.02 -11.81 -2.78
N ILE A 52 11.33 -12.07 -1.51
CA ILE A 52 10.37 -12.64 -0.57
C ILE A 52 9.72 -11.48 0.19
N PRO A 53 8.42 -11.18 -0.04
CA PRO A 53 7.72 -10.20 0.77
C PRO A 53 7.58 -10.73 2.21
N LEU A 54 8.05 -9.93 3.17
CA LEU A 54 7.86 -10.21 4.58
C LEU A 54 6.51 -9.66 5.06
N PRO A 55 5.94 -10.21 6.16
CA PRO A 55 4.75 -9.65 6.77
C PRO A 55 4.90 -8.16 7.05
N VAL A 56 3.80 -7.42 6.86
CA VAL A 56 3.74 -5.99 7.21
C VAL A 56 3.92 -5.83 8.72
N GLN A 57 4.67 -4.82 9.13
CA GLN A 57 4.90 -4.51 10.54
C GLN A 57 3.58 -4.18 11.24
N ASN A 58 3.37 -4.76 12.43
CA ASN A 58 2.30 -4.32 13.32
C ASN A 58 2.68 -2.99 13.98
N GLU A 59 1.76 -2.02 13.92
CA GLU A 59 1.93 -0.73 14.58
C GLU A 59 0.92 -0.60 15.72
N ILE A 60 1.42 -0.32 16.93
CA ILE A 60 0.60 -0.13 18.13
C ILE A 60 0.93 1.24 18.71
N TYR A 61 -0.09 2.06 18.91
CA TYR A 61 0.05 3.41 19.44
C TYR A 61 -0.68 3.54 20.77
N ALA A 62 0.04 3.96 21.81
CA ALA A 62 -0.54 4.33 23.08
C ALA A 62 -0.98 5.79 23.04
N VAL A 63 -2.25 6.06 23.32
CA VAL A 63 -2.82 7.42 23.31
C VAL A 63 -3.48 7.71 24.65
N ARG A 64 -3.27 8.92 25.19
CA ARG A 64 -3.94 9.35 26.44
C ARG A 64 -5.45 9.47 26.20
N SER A 65 -6.26 9.03 27.16
CA SER A 65 -7.74 9.04 27.09
C SER A 65 -8.38 10.42 26.84
N ARG A 66 -7.67 11.51 27.21
CA ARG A 66 -8.09 12.89 26.93
C ARG A 66 -7.91 13.31 25.47
N ILE A 67 -7.07 12.63 24.71
CA ILE A 67 -6.90 12.88 23.27
C ILE A 67 -8.03 12.16 22.54
N LYS A 68 -8.82 12.90 21.78
CA LYS A 68 -10.00 12.41 21.07
C LYS A 68 -9.72 12.24 19.58
N ASN A 69 -10.53 11.40 18.93
CA ASN A 69 -10.45 11.05 17.51
C ASN A 69 -9.22 10.18 17.14
N ALA A 70 -8.54 9.60 18.14
CA ALA A 70 -7.35 8.76 17.95
C ALA A 70 -7.65 7.33 17.49
N GLU A 71 -8.90 6.88 17.59
CA GLU A 71 -9.39 5.58 17.13
C GLU A 71 -9.32 5.41 15.60
N LYS A 72 -9.17 6.52 14.86
CA LYS A 72 -9.07 6.54 13.41
C LYS A 72 -7.63 6.43 12.91
N MET A 73 -6.72 5.86 13.70
CA MET A 73 -5.32 5.76 13.32
C MET A 73 -5.20 5.08 11.94
N PRO A 74 -4.67 5.78 10.92
CA PRO A 74 -4.66 5.26 9.58
C PRO A 74 -3.55 4.23 9.41
N LEU A 75 -3.79 3.29 8.51
CA LEU A 75 -2.86 2.21 8.16
C LEU A 75 -1.57 2.74 7.48
N TYR A 76 -1.62 3.96 6.93
CA TYR A 76 -0.50 4.62 6.25
C TYR A 76 -0.38 6.08 6.71
N GLY A 77 0.85 6.59 6.79
CA GLY A 77 1.15 7.97 7.21
C GLY A 77 1.25 8.16 8.73
N GLY A 78 0.97 7.13 9.51
CA GLY A 78 1.13 7.10 10.96
C GLY A 78 0.35 8.21 11.71
N PRO A 79 0.71 8.49 12.97
CA PRO A 79 0.02 9.48 13.79
C PRO A 79 0.07 10.90 13.21
N ALA A 80 1.13 11.21 12.45
CA ALA A 80 1.34 12.52 11.84
C ALA A 80 0.18 12.92 10.91
N SER A 81 -0.33 11.97 10.14
CA SER A 81 -1.45 12.20 9.22
C SER A 81 -2.77 12.53 9.93
N LEU A 82 -2.90 12.11 11.20
CA LEU A 82 -4.10 12.31 12.01
C LEU A 82 -4.04 13.59 12.86
N LEU A 83 -2.85 14.17 13.07
CA LEU A 83 -2.63 15.36 13.92
C LEU A 83 -3.66 16.48 13.71
N PRO A 84 -4.05 16.86 12.47
CA PRO A 84 -5.01 17.95 12.26
C PRO A 84 -6.41 17.66 12.82
N SER A 85 -6.73 16.40 13.06
CA SER A 85 -8.04 15.93 13.53
C SER A 85 -8.04 15.51 15.00
N LEU A 86 -6.87 15.53 15.66
CA LEU A 86 -6.75 15.25 17.09
C LEU A 86 -7.08 16.50 17.90
N TRP A 87 -7.74 16.30 19.03
CA TRP A 87 -8.04 17.38 19.96
C TRP A 87 -8.05 16.90 21.40
N ILE A 88 -7.89 17.85 22.33
CA ILE A 88 -7.90 17.58 23.77
C ILE A 88 -9.33 17.76 24.28
N GLY A 89 -9.95 16.68 24.73
CA GLY A 89 -11.19 16.74 25.48
C GLY A 89 -10.91 17.15 26.91
N PHE A 90 -11.58 18.21 27.36
CA PHE A 90 -11.68 18.57 28.77
C PHE A 90 -12.95 17.93 29.33
N SER A 91 -12.81 17.07 30.33
CA SER A 91 -13.94 16.72 31.19
C SER A 91 -14.23 17.91 32.11
N PRO A 92 -15.49 18.20 32.43
CA PRO A 92 -15.81 19.07 33.56
C PRO A 92 -15.28 18.48 34.88
#